data_AF-A0A6N2HVI8-F1
#
_entry.id   AF-A0A6N2HVI8-F1
#
_cell.length_a   1.000
_cell.length_b   1.000
_cell.length_c   1.000
_cell.angle_alpha   90.00
_cell.angle_beta   90.00
_cell.angle_gamma   90.00
#
_symmetry.space_group_name_H-M   'P 1'
#
loop_
_entity.id
_entity.type
_entity.pdbx_description
1 polymer ?
#
loop_
_entity_poly.entity_id
_entity_poly.type
_entity_poly.pdbx_seq_one_letter_code
_entity_poly.pdbx_strand_id
1 'polypeptide(L)'
;TVNTVAEHLDMLMVCHHLNPRVPEDLAFAESRIRATTIAAEDVLHDIGALSITSSDAQAMGRIGEVVCRTWQVAHTMKQRFGDRGSQLPADNERARRYVAKYTICPAVAHGIDHVVGSVEPGKLADLVLWDPAFFGIRPAAVVKGGMVVYAPLGDANAAIPTTQPVLLRPTAAADAAPHLSVGFVAPAALADGLAERLGIVRELVAVKPTRHLTKADLPNNTALPDIDVDPETFAIRIDGELVEPAPATELPLAQRYSMF
;
A
#
# COMPACT_ATOMS: atom_id res chain seq x y z
N THR A 1 6.94 11.22 9.99
CA THR A 1 6.63 12.64 10.33
C THR A 1 7.01 12.90 11.77
N VAL A 2 6.89 14.14 12.25
CA VAL A 2 7.23 14.52 13.64
C VAL A 2 6.41 13.78 14.71
N ASN A 3 5.22 13.28 14.37
CA ASN A 3 4.33 12.56 15.30
C ASN A 3 4.49 11.03 15.26
N THR A 4 5.25 10.48 14.30
CA THR A 4 5.28 9.04 14.03
C THR A 4 5.73 8.21 15.24
N VAL A 5 6.83 8.59 15.89
CA VAL A 5 7.41 7.81 16.99
C VAL A 5 6.46 7.75 18.19
N ALA A 6 5.91 8.89 18.60
CA ALA A 6 4.98 8.97 19.73
C ALA A 6 3.73 8.12 19.48
N GLU A 7 3.14 8.23 18.28
CA GLU A 7 1.97 7.45 17.90
C GLU A 7 2.23 5.92 17.94
N HIS A 8 3.39 5.49 17.43
CA HIS A 8 3.69 4.05 17.31
C HIS A 8 3.97 3.39 18.65
N LEU A 9 4.56 4.10 19.61
CA LEU A 9 4.82 3.56 20.93
C LEU A 9 3.51 3.18 21.61
N ASP A 10 2.55 4.11 21.69
CA ASP A 10 1.24 3.85 22.31
C ASP A 10 0.45 2.79 21.54
N MET A 11 0.49 2.81 20.21
CA MET A 11 -0.19 1.84 19.37
C MET A 11 0.33 0.41 19.58
N LEU A 12 1.65 0.24 19.68
CA LEU A 12 2.30 -1.05 19.91
C LEU A 12 1.88 -1.60 21.28
N MET A 13 1.86 -0.76 22.31
CA MET A 13 1.43 -1.16 23.66
C MET A 13 0.01 -1.74 23.64
N VAL A 14 -0.92 -1.10 22.94
CA VAL A 14 -2.30 -1.59 22.81
C VAL A 14 -2.37 -2.88 21.99
N CYS A 15 -1.76 -2.91 20.80
CA CYS A 15 -1.88 -4.07 19.89
C CYS A 15 -1.29 -5.35 20.49
N HIS A 16 -0.23 -5.23 21.28
CA HIS A 16 0.44 -6.36 21.92
C HIS A 16 -0.02 -6.61 23.36
N HIS A 17 -1.06 -5.92 23.84
CA HIS A 17 -1.60 -6.07 25.20
C HIS A 17 -0.52 -5.88 26.29
N LEU A 18 0.38 -4.93 26.09
CA LEU A 18 1.50 -4.65 26.98
C LEU A 18 1.08 -3.74 28.14
N ASN A 19 1.78 -3.85 29.26
CA ASN A 19 1.55 -3.03 30.43
C ASN A 19 2.65 -1.98 30.60
N PRO A 20 2.35 -0.67 30.48
CA PRO A 20 3.37 0.39 30.62
C PRO A 20 3.99 0.46 32.04
N ARG A 21 3.42 -0.26 33.01
CA ARG A 21 3.94 -0.36 34.37
C ARG A 21 4.96 -1.50 34.55
N VAL A 22 5.14 -2.34 33.53
CA VAL A 22 6.14 -3.42 33.51
C VAL A 22 7.35 -2.90 32.71
N PRO A 23 8.52 -2.71 33.34
CA PRO A 23 9.70 -2.17 32.67
C PRO A 23 10.13 -2.97 31.44
N GLU A 24 9.97 -4.29 31.46
CA GLU A 24 10.32 -5.19 30.37
C GLU A 24 9.40 -5.00 29.15
N ASP A 25 8.11 -4.72 29.37
CA ASP A 25 7.15 -4.42 28.31
C ASP A 25 7.47 -3.09 27.64
N LEU A 26 7.87 -2.09 28.45
CA LEU A 26 8.33 -0.79 27.94
C LEU A 26 9.63 -0.94 27.15
N ALA A 27 10.60 -1.68 27.68
CA ALA A 27 11.85 -1.96 27.00
C ALA A 27 11.62 -2.71 25.68
N PHE A 28 10.69 -3.66 25.63
CA PHE A 28 10.28 -4.33 24.39
C PHE A 28 9.70 -3.34 23.37
N ALA A 29 8.79 -2.46 23.79
CA ALA A 29 8.18 -1.47 22.91
C ALA A 29 9.21 -0.46 22.37
N GLU A 30 10.05 0.10 23.25
CA GLU A 30 11.14 1.02 22.90
C GLU A 30 12.18 0.37 21.99
N SER A 31 12.46 -0.92 22.19
CA SER A 31 13.40 -1.65 21.32
C SER A 31 12.91 -1.71 19.87
N ARG A 32 11.59 -1.65 19.62
CA ARG A 32 10.97 -1.83 18.30
C ARG A 32 10.67 -0.51 17.59
N ILE A 33 10.32 0.56 18.32
CA ILE A 33 9.99 1.86 17.74
C ILE A 33 11.23 2.76 17.69
N ARG A 34 11.90 2.82 16.54
CA ARG A 34 13.16 3.58 16.38
C ARG A 34 13.05 4.59 15.25
N ALA A 35 13.34 5.86 15.54
CA ALA A 35 13.33 6.94 14.57
C ALA A 35 14.30 6.70 13.40
N THR A 36 15.46 6.08 13.68
CA THR A 36 16.48 5.75 12.67
C THR A 36 16.01 4.69 11.68
N THR A 37 15.39 3.60 12.14
CA THR A 37 14.85 2.56 11.24
C THR A 37 13.69 3.07 10.40
N ILE A 38 12.82 3.92 10.97
CA ILE A 38 11.72 4.56 10.22
C ILE A 38 12.29 5.51 9.15
N ALA A 39 13.33 6.28 9.47
CA ALA A 39 13.98 7.14 8.48
C ALA A 39 14.70 6.34 7.37
N ALA A 40 15.26 5.18 7.69
CA ALA A 40 15.86 4.29 6.71
C ALA A 40 14.82 3.63 5.81
N GLU A 41 13.65 3.27 6.34
CA GLU A 41 12.51 2.74 5.55
C GLU A 41 12.12 3.70 4.41
N ASP A 42 12.01 5.00 4.70
CA ASP A 42 11.74 6.04 3.71
C ASP A 42 12.77 6.00 2.55
N VAL A 43 14.07 5.94 2.88
CA VAL A 43 15.16 5.86 1.90
C VAL A 43 15.09 4.56 1.10
N LEU A 44 14.91 3.43 1.78
CA LEU A 44 14.84 2.11 1.16
C LEU A 44 13.64 1.98 0.22
N HIS A 45 12.51 2.64 0.52
CA HIS A 45 11.41 2.77 -0.41
C HIS A 45 11.79 3.61 -1.64
N ASP A 46 12.45 4.75 -1.46
CA ASP A 46 12.81 5.64 -2.58
C ASP A 46 13.82 4.99 -3.52
N ILE A 47 14.79 4.22 -3.03
CA ILE A 47 15.77 3.54 -3.89
C ILE A 47 15.26 2.20 -4.45
N GLY A 48 14.08 1.75 -4.03
CA GLY A 48 13.49 0.49 -4.50
C GLY A 48 14.05 -0.76 -3.80
N ALA A 49 14.63 -0.61 -2.61
CA ALA A 49 15.05 -1.71 -1.75
C ALA A 49 13.88 -2.28 -0.93
N LEU A 50 12.82 -1.51 -0.69
CA LEU A 50 11.54 -2.01 -0.18
C LEU A 50 10.48 -1.95 -1.28
N SER A 51 10.00 -3.13 -1.69
CA SER A 51 9.23 -3.30 -2.93
C SER A 51 7.72 -3.29 -2.76
N ILE A 52 7.20 -3.40 -1.54
CA ILE A 52 5.75 -3.50 -1.28
C ILE A 52 5.37 -2.53 -0.16
N THR A 53 4.21 -1.91 -0.31
CA THR A 53 3.53 -1.18 0.77
C THR A 53 2.23 -1.89 1.08
N SER A 54 1.92 -2.07 2.37
CA SER A 54 0.71 -2.74 2.84
C SER A 54 0.07 -1.95 3.99
N SER A 55 -1.13 -2.35 4.42
CA SER A 55 -1.90 -1.58 5.41
C SER A 55 -1.69 -2.00 6.86
N ASP A 56 -1.45 -3.29 7.12
CA ASP A 56 -1.59 -3.90 8.45
C ASP A 56 -2.92 -3.53 9.15
N ALA A 57 -4.02 -3.65 8.40
CA ALA A 57 -5.32 -3.09 8.74
C ALA A 57 -5.82 -3.52 10.13
N GLN A 58 -6.09 -2.53 10.99
CA GLN A 58 -6.59 -2.70 12.37
C GLN A 58 -5.63 -3.41 13.33
N ALA A 59 -4.39 -3.69 12.92
CA ALA A 59 -3.37 -4.38 13.71
C ALA A 59 -2.01 -3.67 13.59
N MET A 60 -1.98 -2.36 13.87
CA MET A 60 -0.88 -1.41 13.64
C MET A 60 -0.91 -0.62 12.32
N GLY A 61 -1.99 -0.71 11.54
CA GLY A 61 -2.14 0.20 10.41
C GLY A 61 -3.55 0.35 9.83
N ARG A 62 -3.62 1.01 8.66
CA ARG A 62 -4.80 1.71 8.17
C ARG A 62 -5.15 1.30 6.74
N ILE A 63 -6.28 0.60 6.56
CA ILE A 63 -6.67 0.02 5.26
C ILE A 63 -6.91 1.07 4.16
N GLY A 64 -7.43 2.24 4.52
CA GLY A 64 -7.73 3.33 3.58
C GLY A 64 -6.52 4.17 3.16
N GLU A 65 -5.33 3.88 3.66
CA GLU A 65 -4.17 4.78 3.53
C GLU A 65 -3.00 4.19 2.73
N VAL A 66 -3.07 2.95 2.25
CA VAL A 66 -1.97 2.32 1.49
C VAL A 66 -1.50 3.19 0.32
N VAL A 67 -2.45 3.63 -0.51
CA VAL A 67 -2.16 4.45 -1.69
C VAL A 67 -1.66 5.84 -1.26
N CYS A 68 -2.37 6.50 -0.33
CA CYS A 68 -2.02 7.84 0.14
C CYS A 68 -0.61 7.89 0.74
N ARG A 69 -0.28 6.95 1.64
CA ARG A 69 1.03 6.87 2.32
C ARG A 69 2.15 6.58 1.33
N THR A 70 1.90 5.73 0.33
CA THR A 70 2.87 5.49 -0.75
C THR A 70 3.26 6.80 -1.43
N TRP A 71 2.27 7.63 -1.80
CA TRP A 71 2.54 8.91 -2.48
C TRP A 71 3.09 9.99 -1.55
N GLN A 72 2.74 9.98 -0.26
CA GLN A 72 3.34 10.85 0.74
C GLN A 72 4.84 10.56 0.92
N VAL A 73 5.25 9.29 0.98
CA VAL A 73 6.66 8.91 1.04
C VAL A 73 7.39 9.32 -0.26
N ALA A 74 6.79 9.09 -1.44
CA ALA A 74 7.37 9.55 -2.70
C ALA A 74 7.61 11.07 -2.70
N HIS A 75 6.65 11.83 -2.16
CA HIS A 75 6.72 13.28 -2.04
C HIS A 75 7.83 13.74 -1.09
N THR A 76 7.89 13.19 0.14
CA THR A 76 8.91 13.58 1.12
C THR A 76 10.31 13.23 0.64
N MET A 77 10.46 12.09 -0.04
CA MET A 77 11.75 11.68 -0.61
C MET A 77 12.18 12.56 -1.78
N LYS A 78 11.23 13.02 -2.61
CA LYS A 78 11.51 14.07 -3.61
C LYS A 78 11.96 15.38 -2.97
N GLN A 79 11.29 15.84 -1.91
CA GLN A 79 11.69 17.08 -1.24
C GLN A 79 13.08 16.97 -0.62
N ARG A 80 13.41 15.80 -0.07
CA ARG A 80 14.68 15.57 0.64
C ARG A 80 15.86 15.36 -0.31
N PHE A 81 15.71 14.51 -1.31
CA PHE A 81 16.81 14.07 -2.18
C PHE A 81 16.74 14.62 -3.59
N GLY A 82 15.67 15.35 -3.94
CA GLY A 82 15.45 15.83 -5.30
C GLY A 82 15.21 14.70 -6.28
N ASP A 83 15.70 14.90 -7.50
CA ASP A 83 15.79 13.85 -8.50
C ASP A 83 17.05 13.01 -8.28
N ARG A 84 16.93 11.69 -8.42
CA ARG A 84 18.04 10.72 -8.27
C ARG A 84 18.64 10.32 -9.61
N GLY A 85 18.46 11.15 -10.63
CA GLY A 85 18.90 10.88 -12.00
C GLY A 85 17.88 10.03 -12.75
N SER A 86 16.77 10.65 -13.15
CA SER A 86 15.76 10.01 -14.00
C SER A 86 16.14 10.11 -15.48
N GLN A 87 16.04 9.01 -16.22
CA GLN A 87 16.10 9.00 -17.69
C GLN A 87 14.73 9.32 -18.32
N LEU A 88 13.66 9.32 -17.53
CA LEU A 88 12.32 9.66 -17.97
C LEU A 88 11.97 11.11 -17.63
N PRO A 89 11.05 11.75 -18.40
CA PRO A 89 10.57 13.10 -18.10
C PRO A 89 9.92 13.20 -16.71
N ALA A 90 10.08 14.38 -16.08
CA ALA A 90 9.50 14.70 -14.77
C ALA A 90 9.83 13.63 -13.71
N ASP A 91 8.86 13.23 -12.89
CA ASP A 91 9.05 12.25 -11.82
C ASP A 91 8.67 10.81 -12.24
N ASN A 92 8.63 10.52 -13.55
CA ASN A 92 8.02 9.28 -14.06
C ASN A 92 8.69 8.00 -13.52
N GLU A 93 10.01 7.98 -13.32
CA GLU A 93 10.68 6.82 -12.73
C GLU A 93 10.27 6.60 -11.28
N ARG A 94 10.23 7.67 -10.47
CA ARG A 94 9.73 7.61 -9.09
C ARG A 94 8.27 7.19 -9.08
N ALA A 95 7.42 7.78 -9.92
CA ALA A 95 6.01 7.42 -9.99
C ALA A 95 5.80 5.93 -10.34
N ARG A 96 6.55 5.40 -11.32
CA ARG A 96 6.54 3.97 -11.70
C ARG A 96 7.06 3.06 -10.58
N ARG A 97 8.10 3.47 -9.86
CA ARG A 97 8.64 2.76 -8.69
C ARG A 97 7.60 2.65 -7.58
N TYR A 98 6.93 3.75 -7.25
CA TYR A 98 5.99 3.81 -6.14
C TYR A 98 4.63 3.18 -6.46
N VAL A 99 4.06 3.39 -7.66
CA VAL A 99 2.79 2.73 -8.03
C VAL A 99 2.93 1.20 -8.02
N ALA A 100 4.09 0.67 -8.41
CA ALA A 100 4.36 -0.76 -8.39
C ALA A 100 4.23 -1.37 -6.98
N LYS A 101 4.55 -0.60 -5.92
CA LYS A 101 4.58 -1.08 -4.52
C LYS A 101 3.22 -1.54 -3.99
N TYR A 102 2.12 -1.01 -4.53
CA TYR A 102 0.76 -1.39 -4.14
C TYR A 102 -0.06 -1.98 -5.29
N THR A 103 0.57 -2.24 -6.45
CA THR A 103 -0.11 -2.82 -7.62
C THR A 103 0.58 -4.13 -8.03
N ILE A 104 1.62 -4.07 -8.85
CA ILE A 104 2.21 -5.27 -9.46
C ILE A 104 3.14 -6.03 -8.51
N CYS A 105 3.90 -5.36 -7.64
CA CYS A 105 4.82 -6.05 -6.73
C CYS A 105 4.09 -6.97 -5.74
N PRO A 106 2.98 -6.54 -5.07
CA PRO A 106 2.18 -7.46 -4.26
C PRO A 106 1.61 -8.62 -5.07
N ALA A 107 1.15 -8.37 -6.30
CA ALA A 107 0.56 -9.39 -7.15
C ALA A 107 1.58 -10.47 -7.55
N VAL A 108 2.82 -10.06 -7.88
CA VAL A 108 3.93 -10.98 -8.18
C VAL A 108 4.29 -11.79 -6.94
N ALA A 109 4.46 -11.14 -5.79
CA ALA A 109 4.85 -11.82 -4.54
C ALA A 109 3.83 -12.88 -4.09
N HIS A 110 2.55 -12.72 -4.46
CA HIS A 110 1.48 -13.67 -4.14
C HIS A 110 1.13 -14.62 -5.31
N GLY A 111 1.78 -14.51 -6.47
CA GLY A 111 1.52 -15.38 -7.63
C GLY A 111 0.18 -15.13 -8.32
N ILE A 112 -0.33 -13.91 -8.26
CA ILE A 112 -1.64 -13.49 -8.81
C ILE A 112 -1.51 -12.40 -9.90
N ASP A 113 -0.27 -12.05 -10.26
CA ASP A 113 0.08 -11.07 -11.29
C ASP A 113 -0.48 -11.40 -12.68
N HIS A 114 -0.78 -12.67 -12.94
CA HIS A 114 -1.41 -13.11 -14.18
C HIS A 114 -2.91 -12.73 -14.29
N VAL A 115 -3.53 -12.27 -13.19
CA VAL A 115 -4.93 -11.84 -13.17
C VAL A 115 -5.07 -10.36 -12.85
N VAL A 116 -4.27 -9.82 -11.92
CA VAL A 116 -4.41 -8.45 -11.40
C VAL A 116 -3.04 -7.75 -11.27
N GLY A 117 -3.07 -6.49 -10.81
CA GLY A 117 -1.88 -5.76 -10.40
C GLY A 117 -1.31 -4.79 -11.44
N SER A 118 -1.85 -4.73 -12.66
CA SER A 118 -1.45 -3.76 -13.67
C SER A 118 -2.51 -3.59 -14.76
N VAL A 119 -2.41 -2.49 -15.51
CA VAL A 119 -3.27 -2.21 -16.67
C VAL A 119 -2.63 -2.82 -17.91
N GLU A 120 -2.86 -4.11 -18.13
CA GLU A 120 -2.33 -4.88 -19.26
C GLU A 120 -3.45 -5.73 -19.90
N PRO A 121 -3.48 -5.87 -21.24
CA PRO A 121 -4.44 -6.74 -21.91
C PRO A 121 -4.39 -8.18 -21.36
N GLY A 122 -5.57 -8.78 -21.18
CA GLY A 122 -5.72 -10.14 -20.65
C GLY A 122 -5.85 -10.22 -19.12
N LYS A 123 -5.55 -9.14 -18.39
CA LYS A 123 -5.82 -9.07 -16.94
C LYS A 123 -7.26 -8.64 -16.66
N LEU A 124 -7.73 -8.92 -15.45
CA LEU A 124 -9.05 -8.51 -14.99
C LEU A 124 -9.16 -6.99 -14.99
N ALA A 125 -10.30 -6.46 -15.47
CA ALA A 125 -10.55 -5.02 -15.59
C ALA A 125 -10.87 -4.38 -14.23
N ASP A 126 -9.88 -4.43 -13.33
CA ASP A 126 -9.87 -3.78 -12.02
C ASP A 126 -9.10 -2.47 -12.13
N LEU A 127 -9.84 -1.37 -12.22
CA LEU A 127 -9.30 -0.06 -12.52
C LEU A 127 -9.77 0.95 -11.49
N VAL A 128 -8.94 1.95 -11.21
CA VAL A 128 -9.33 3.09 -10.38
C VAL A 128 -9.14 4.34 -11.19
N LEU A 129 -10.22 5.11 -11.34
CA LEU A 129 -10.20 6.40 -12.01
C LEU A 129 -9.96 7.49 -10.99
N TRP A 130 -9.14 8.46 -11.36
CA TRP A 130 -8.78 9.59 -10.51
C TRP A 130 -9.01 10.88 -11.26
N ASP A 131 -9.62 11.85 -10.60
CA ASP A 131 -9.36 13.25 -10.92
C ASP A 131 -7.94 13.58 -10.44
N PRO A 132 -7.07 14.18 -11.28
CA PRO A 132 -5.71 14.55 -10.87
C PRO A 132 -5.63 15.34 -9.56
N ALA A 133 -6.62 16.20 -9.26
CA ALA A 133 -6.65 16.98 -8.02
C ALA A 133 -6.88 16.14 -6.76
N PHE A 134 -7.40 14.91 -6.90
CA PHE A 134 -7.69 13.96 -5.82
C PHE A 134 -6.87 12.66 -5.93
N PHE A 135 -5.88 12.62 -6.83
CA PHE A 135 -5.04 11.45 -7.03
C PHE A 135 -4.41 10.96 -5.72
N GLY A 136 -4.55 9.67 -5.44
CA GLY A 136 -3.99 9.03 -4.27
C GLY A 136 -4.76 9.22 -2.96
N ILE A 137 -5.84 10.00 -2.94
CA ILE A 137 -6.66 10.23 -1.73
C ILE A 137 -8.16 9.92 -1.89
N ARG A 138 -8.81 10.34 -2.98
CA ARG A 138 -10.22 10.04 -3.23
C ARG A 138 -10.46 9.69 -4.71
N PRO A 139 -10.84 8.45 -5.04
CA PRO A 139 -11.04 8.04 -6.42
C PRO A 139 -12.33 8.65 -6.99
N ALA A 140 -12.33 8.90 -8.30
CA ALA A 140 -13.51 9.28 -9.07
C ALA A 140 -14.39 8.07 -9.42
N ALA A 141 -13.82 6.87 -9.50
CA ALA A 141 -14.54 5.61 -9.60
C ALA A 141 -13.61 4.43 -9.27
N VAL A 142 -14.18 3.35 -8.76
CA VAL A 142 -13.53 2.04 -8.65
C VAL A 142 -14.28 1.07 -9.54
N VAL A 143 -13.58 0.50 -10.50
CA VAL A 143 -14.07 -0.50 -11.45
C VAL A 143 -13.57 -1.87 -11.01
N LYS A 144 -14.46 -2.85 -10.95
CA LYS A 144 -14.15 -4.24 -10.65
C LYS A 144 -14.75 -5.12 -11.75
N GLY A 145 -13.93 -5.93 -12.41
CA GLY A 145 -14.39 -6.81 -13.50
C GLY A 145 -15.12 -6.05 -14.62
N GLY A 146 -14.73 -4.81 -14.90
CA GLY A 146 -15.34 -3.99 -15.95
C GLY A 146 -16.58 -3.19 -15.54
N MET A 147 -17.06 -3.33 -14.30
CA MET A 147 -18.21 -2.57 -13.78
C MET A 147 -17.78 -1.59 -12.69
N VAL A 148 -18.33 -0.37 -12.68
CA VAL A 148 -18.10 0.60 -11.60
C VAL A 148 -18.79 0.09 -10.34
N VAL A 149 -18.04 -0.27 -9.30
CA VAL A 149 -18.58 -0.79 -8.02
C VAL A 149 -18.61 0.24 -6.91
N TYR A 150 -17.78 1.28 -6.98
CA TYR A 150 -17.82 2.43 -6.07
C TYR A 150 -17.60 3.74 -6.85
N ALA A 151 -18.31 4.79 -6.46
CA ALA A 151 -18.21 6.12 -7.06
C ALA A 151 -18.64 7.22 -6.07
N PRO A 152 -18.19 8.48 -6.26
CA PRO A 152 -18.73 9.62 -5.55
C PRO A 152 -20.17 9.87 -6.03
N LEU A 153 -21.14 9.62 -5.16
CA LEU A 153 -22.57 9.75 -5.43
C LEU A 153 -23.22 10.67 -4.39
N GLY A 154 -23.98 11.62 -4.93
CA GLY A 154 -24.77 12.60 -4.21
C GLY A 154 -26.05 12.07 -3.57
N ASP A 155 -27.01 12.97 -3.34
CA ASP A 155 -28.36 12.62 -2.93
C ASP A 155 -29.06 11.75 -3.99
N ALA A 156 -29.51 10.56 -3.59
CA ALA A 156 -30.18 9.61 -4.46
C ALA A 156 -31.60 10.06 -4.89
N ASN A 157 -32.21 11.00 -4.16
CA ASN A 157 -33.51 11.58 -4.53
C ASN A 157 -33.37 12.81 -5.45
N ALA A 158 -32.15 13.32 -5.67
CA ALA A 158 -31.93 14.48 -6.51
C ALA A 158 -32.01 14.14 -8.01
N ALA A 159 -32.26 15.18 -8.83
CA ALA A 159 -32.39 15.02 -10.28
C ALA A 159 -31.08 14.60 -10.98
N ILE A 160 -29.92 14.86 -10.36
CA ILE A 160 -28.59 14.54 -10.90
C ILE A 160 -27.66 14.03 -9.79
N PRO A 161 -26.71 13.12 -10.11
CA PRO A 161 -25.92 12.40 -9.11
C PRO A 161 -24.87 13.26 -8.39
N THR A 162 -24.68 14.52 -8.78
CA THR A 162 -23.69 15.44 -8.21
C THR A 162 -24.25 16.33 -7.09
N THR A 163 -25.55 16.23 -6.81
CA THR A 163 -26.20 17.02 -5.76
C THR A 163 -25.69 16.60 -4.39
N GLN A 164 -25.31 17.56 -3.54
CA GLN A 164 -24.76 17.26 -2.21
C GLN A 164 -25.79 16.56 -1.30
N PRO A 165 -25.35 15.70 -0.36
CA PRO A 165 -23.96 15.38 -0.01
C PRO A 165 -23.36 14.27 -0.88
N VAL A 166 -22.21 14.56 -1.49
CA VAL A 166 -21.44 13.59 -2.30
C VAL A 166 -20.53 12.78 -1.40
N LEU A 167 -20.76 11.47 -1.35
CA LEU A 167 -19.96 10.49 -0.59
C LEU A 167 -19.47 9.39 -1.53
N LEU A 168 -18.38 8.72 -1.19
CA LEU A 168 -17.97 7.50 -1.88
C LEU A 168 -18.95 6.37 -1.48
N ARG A 169 -19.74 5.88 -2.43
CA ARG A 169 -20.81 4.90 -2.19
C ARG A 169 -20.66 3.68 -3.09
N PRO A 170 -21.13 2.50 -2.67
CA PRO A 170 -21.29 1.38 -3.58
C PRO A 170 -22.35 1.72 -4.65
N THR A 171 -22.15 1.20 -5.86
CA THR A 171 -23.16 1.23 -6.92
C THR A 171 -24.00 -0.06 -6.89
N ALA A 172 -25.06 -0.12 -7.69
CA ALA A 172 -25.84 -1.37 -7.86
C ALA A 172 -24.99 -2.54 -8.39
N ALA A 173 -23.88 -2.29 -9.09
CA ALA A 173 -23.01 -3.36 -9.56
C ALA A 173 -22.26 -4.06 -8.42
N ALA A 174 -22.14 -3.42 -7.24
CA ALA A 174 -21.53 -4.05 -6.07
C ALA A 174 -22.28 -5.31 -5.62
N ASP A 175 -23.60 -5.40 -5.86
CA ASP A 175 -24.41 -6.58 -5.53
C ASP A 175 -24.07 -7.80 -6.42
N ALA A 176 -23.48 -7.57 -7.60
CA ALA A 176 -22.97 -8.62 -8.48
C ALA A 176 -21.53 -9.04 -8.15
N ALA A 177 -21.01 -8.68 -6.96
CA ALA A 177 -19.61 -8.91 -6.58
C ALA A 177 -19.07 -10.32 -6.88
N PRO A 178 -19.80 -11.44 -6.62
CA PRO A 178 -19.30 -12.78 -6.95
C PRO A 178 -18.95 -12.97 -8.42
N HIS A 179 -19.61 -12.27 -9.34
CA HIS A 179 -19.40 -12.38 -10.80
C HIS A 179 -18.39 -11.36 -11.35
N LEU A 180 -17.99 -10.37 -10.55
CA LEU A 180 -17.01 -9.34 -10.92
C LEU A 180 -15.62 -9.60 -10.32
N SER A 181 -15.50 -10.62 -9.48
CA SER A 181 -14.30 -10.91 -8.70
C SER A 181 -13.92 -12.38 -8.76
N VAL A 182 -12.68 -12.67 -8.37
CA VAL A 182 -12.15 -14.03 -8.27
C VAL A 182 -11.67 -14.29 -6.84
N GLY A 183 -11.71 -15.54 -6.41
CA GLY A 183 -11.08 -16.00 -5.18
C GLY A 183 -9.77 -16.69 -5.48
N PHE A 184 -8.65 -16.17 -4.97
CA PHE A 184 -7.36 -16.84 -5.13
C PHE A 184 -7.20 -17.98 -4.12
N VAL A 185 -6.88 -19.17 -4.62
CA VAL A 185 -6.75 -20.38 -3.81
C VAL A 185 -5.48 -21.16 -4.17
N ALA A 186 -5.09 -22.09 -3.30
CA ALA A 186 -4.05 -23.06 -3.64
C ALA A 186 -4.53 -23.98 -4.78
N PRO A 187 -3.65 -24.44 -5.70
CA PRO A 187 -4.04 -25.36 -6.77
C PRO A 187 -4.77 -26.62 -6.29
N ALA A 188 -4.39 -27.14 -5.11
CA ALA A 188 -5.03 -28.32 -4.51
C ALA A 188 -6.52 -28.09 -4.18
N ALA A 189 -6.93 -26.86 -3.85
CA ALA A 189 -8.32 -26.54 -3.57
C ALA A 189 -9.20 -26.66 -4.82
N LEU A 190 -8.67 -26.30 -6.00
CA LEU A 190 -9.39 -26.52 -7.26
C LEU A 190 -9.49 -27.99 -7.61
N ALA A 191 -8.39 -28.74 -7.46
CA ALA A 191 -8.36 -30.18 -7.72
C ALA A 191 -9.34 -30.97 -6.83
N ASP A 192 -9.60 -30.48 -5.62
CA ASP A 192 -10.50 -31.06 -4.63
C ASP A 192 -11.98 -30.62 -4.81
N GLY A 193 -12.31 -29.85 -5.85
CA GLY A 193 -13.68 -29.39 -6.11
C GLY A 193 -14.22 -28.47 -5.02
N LEU A 194 -13.38 -27.58 -4.48
CA LEU A 194 -13.74 -26.70 -3.34
C LEU A 194 -14.98 -25.85 -3.66
N ALA A 195 -15.11 -25.37 -4.91
CA ALA A 195 -16.21 -24.51 -5.31
C ALA A 195 -17.55 -25.24 -5.18
N GLU A 196 -17.65 -26.45 -5.71
CA GLU A 196 -18.86 -27.27 -5.69
C GLU A 196 -19.21 -27.69 -4.26
N ARG A 197 -18.22 -28.15 -3.49
CA ARG A 197 -18.41 -28.62 -2.11
C ARG A 197 -18.96 -27.55 -1.18
N LEU A 198 -18.57 -26.29 -1.39
CA LEU A 198 -18.98 -25.17 -0.55
C LEU A 198 -20.04 -24.27 -1.22
N GLY A 199 -20.50 -24.60 -2.43
CA GLY A 199 -21.47 -23.80 -3.18
C GLY A 199 -20.95 -22.39 -3.51
N ILE A 200 -19.65 -22.25 -3.79
CA ILE A 200 -19.03 -20.96 -4.08
C ILE A 200 -19.42 -20.51 -5.48
N VAL A 201 -20.11 -19.37 -5.58
CA VAL A 201 -20.53 -18.76 -6.85
C VAL A 201 -19.39 -17.98 -7.52
N ARG A 202 -18.46 -17.44 -6.73
CA ARG A 202 -17.31 -16.69 -7.22
C ARG A 202 -16.32 -17.63 -7.92
N GLU A 203 -15.80 -17.20 -9.07
CA GLU A 203 -14.73 -17.94 -9.75
C GLU A 203 -13.51 -18.10 -8.83
N LEU A 204 -13.00 -19.32 -8.70
CA LEU A 204 -11.77 -19.60 -7.97
C LEU A 204 -10.60 -19.74 -8.93
N VAL A 205 -9.51 -19.02 -8.68
CA VAL A 205 -8.28 -19.04 -9.50
C VAL A 205 -7.10 -19.53 -8.67
N ALA A 206 -6.32 -20.44 -9.23
CA ALA A 206 -5.12 -20.93 -8.56
C ALA A 206 -4.00 -19.88 -8.57
N VAL A 207 -3.36 -19.68 -7.41
CA VAL A 207 -2.11 -18.92 -7.34
C VAL A 207 -1.00 -19.66 -8.10
N LYS A 208 -0.11 -18.90 -8.77
CA LYS A 208 1.10 -19.46 -9.40
C LYS A 208 2.21 -19.69 -8.36
N PRO A 209 3.13 -20.64 -8.59
CA PRO A 209 4.25 -20.89 -7.69
C PRO A 209 5.18 -19.67 -7.56
N THR A 210 5.43 -19.22 -6.34
CA THR A 210 6.28 -18.05 -6.04
C THR A 210 7.65 -18.43 -5.45
N ARG A 211 7.95 -19.74 -5.32
CA ARG A 211 9.14 -20.25 -4.63
C ARG A 211 10.47 -19.93 -5.31
N HIS A 212 10.44 -19.59 -6.59
CA HIS A 212 11.61 -19.22 -7.38
C HIS A 212 11.85 -17.71 -7.41
N LEU A 213 10.92 -16.91 -6.90
CA LEU A 213 11.00 -15.46 -6.97
C LEU A 213 12.10 -14.94 -6.05
N THR A 214 12.75 -13.88 -6.52
CA THR A 214 13.80 -13.14 -5.86
C THR A 214 13.46 -11.65 -5.87
N LYS A 215 14.34 -10.83 -5.28
CA LYS A 215 14.20 -9.37 -5.36
C LYS A 215 14.22 -8.85 -6.80
N ALA A 216 14.91 -9.54 -7.72
CA ALA A 216 15.01 -9.14 -9.12
C ALA A 216 13.66 -9.23 -9.87
N ASP A 217 12.72 -10.02 -9.36
CA ASP A 217 11.41 -10.23 -9.97
C ASP A 217 10.39 -9.14 -9.59
N LEU A 218 10.76 -8.17 -8.73
CA LEU A 218 9.85 -7.12 -8.25
C LEU A 218 9.98 -5.85 -9.10
N PRO A 219 9.02 -5.56 -10.00
CA PRO A 219 9.19 -4.51 -11.01
C PRO A 219 9.50 -3.14 -10.40
N ASN A 220 10.49 -2.45 -10.98
CA ASN A 220 10.99 -1.14 -10.56
C ASN A 220 11.53 -1.07 -9.12
N ASN A 221 11.62 -2.19 -8.40
CA ASN A 221 11.98 -2.25 -6.99
C ASN A 221 12.90 -3.44 -6.69
N THR A 222 14.04 -3.47 -7.38
CA THR A 222 14.98 -4.61 -7.38
C THR A 222 16.28 -4.34 -6.62
N ALA A 223 16.44 -3.17 -6.00
CA ALA A 223 17.70 -2.75 -5.40
C ALA A 223 18.10 -3.66 -4.22
N LEU A 224 19.40 -3.98 -4.13
CA LEU A 224 20.02 -4.78 -3.07
C LEU A 224 21.21 -4.01 -2.50
N PRO A 225 20.98 -2.89 -1.79
CA PRO A 225 22.06 -2.13 -1.18
C PRO A 225 22.70 -2.91 -0.03
N ASP A 226 23.91 -2.53 0.33
CA ASP A 226 24.50 -2.95 1.61
C ASP A 226 23.81 -2.17 2.74
N ILE A 227 23.31 -2.88 3.75
CA ILE A 227 22.61 -2.29 4.89
C ILE A 227 23.34 -2.69 6.16
N ASP A 228 24.01 -1.74 6.77
CA ASP A 228 24.71 -1.91 8.04
C ASP A 228 23.88 -1.27 9.17
N VAL A 229 23.75 -1.98 10.28
CA VAL A 229 22.98 -1.55 11.45
C VAL A 229 23.84 -1.73 12.69
N ASP A 230 24.21 -0.62 13.31
CA ASP A 230 24.95 -0.63 14.57
C ASP A 230 24.04 -1.17 15.69
N PRO A 231 24.41 -2.26 16.39
CA PRO A 231 23.56 -2.89 17.39
C PRO A 231 23.45 -2.10 18.71
N GLU A 232 24.35 -1.15 18.96
CA GLU A 232 24.37 -0.34 20.19
C GLU A 232 23.70 1.02 19.97
N THR A 233 24.02 1.68 18.85
CA THR A 233 23.55 3.03 18.56
C THR A 233 22.31 3.06 17.66
N PHE A 234 21.99 1.94 17.00
CA PHE A 234 20.97 1.84 15.95
C PHE A 234 21.16 2.83 14.78
N ALA A 235 22.40 3.29 14.59
CA ALA A 235 22.80 3.99 13.39
C ALA A 235 22.71 3.04 12.19
N ILE A 236 22.12 3.52 11.09
CA ILE A 236 21.93 2.72 9.88
C ILE A 236 22.70 3.36 8.75
N ARG A 237 23.49 2.56 8.04
CA ARG A 237 24.17 2.96 6.82
C ARG A 237 23.61 2.20 5.63
N ILE A 238 23.34 2.91 4.55
CA ILE A 238 22.93 2.33 3.26
C ILE A 238 24.03 2.65 2.27
N ASP A 239 24.70 1.62 1.73
CA ASP A 239 25.88 1.76 0.88
C ASP A 239 26.98 2.66 1.50
N GLY A 240 27.16 2.55 2.82
CA GLY A 240 28.11 3.32 3.62
C GLY A 240 27.63 4.71 4.08
N GLU A 241 26.54 5.24 3.51
CA GLU A 241 25.99 6.54 3.86
C GLU A 241 25.10 6.47 5.11
N LEU A 242 25.38 7.29 6.12
CA LEU A 242 24.59 7.35 7.35
C LEU A 242 23.19 7.93 7.09
N VAL A 243 22.16 7.24 7.54
CA VAL A 243 20.78 7.73 7.49
C VAL A 243 20.48 8.60 8.71
N GLU A 244 20.33 9.91 8.47
CA GLU A 244 19.88 10.84 9.51
C GLU A 244 18.35 11.01 9.47
N PRO A 245 17.64 10.95 10.62
CA PRO A 245 16.20 11.23 10.66
C PRO A 245 15.89 12.67 10.27
N ALA A 246 15.01 12.85 9.27
CA ALA A 246 14.51 14.15 8.83
C ALA A 246 12.97 14.11 8.72
N PRO A 247 12.25 14.03 9.85
CA PRO A 247 10.80 13.83 9.84
C PRO A 247 10.05 15.03 9.25
N ALA A 248 9.18 14.79 8.27
CA ALA A 248 8.32 15.83 7.72
C ALA A 248 7.36 16.41 8.78
N THR A 249 7.18 17.73 8.76
CA THR A 249 6.26 18.50 9.63
C THR A 249 4.87 18.64 9.02
N GLU A 250 4.76 18.59 7.70
CA GLU A 250 3.51 18.66 6.93
C GLU A 250 3.54 17.61 5.82
N LEU A 251 2.36 17.12 5.41
CA LEU A 251 2.22 16.17 4.31
C LEU A 251 1.14 16.64 3.31
N PRO A 252 1.31 16.37 2.00
CA PRO A 252 0.20 16.45 1.05
C PRO A 252 -0.82 15.34 1.34
N LEU A 253 -1.96 15.35 0.65
CA LEU A 253 -2.99 14.31 0.80
C LEU A 253 -3.43 14.13 2.27
N ALA A 254 -3.58 15.24 2.99
CA ALA A 254 -3.93 15.25 4.41
C ALA A 254 -5.04 16.30 4.68
N GLN A 255 -4.76 17.33 5.49
CA GLN A 255 -5.73 18.31 6.01
C GLN A 255 -6.57 19.02 4.94
N ARG A 256 -6.04 19.19 3.72
CA ARG A 256 -6.78 19.80 2.60
C ARG A 256 -8.00 18.97 2.16
N TYR A 257 -7.93 17.65 2.31
CA TYR A 257 -8.87 16.71 1.73
C TYR A 257 -9.73 16.00 2.77
N SER A 258 -9.27 15.90 4.02
CA SER A 258 -9.97 15.20 5.08
C SER A 258 -10.73 16.15 5.98
N MET A 259 -11.96 15.79 6.34
CA MET A 259 -12.77 16.55 7.30
C MET A 259 -12.26 16.36 8.74
N PHE A 260 -11.62 15.21 9.00
CA PHE A 260 -11.01 14.80 10.27
C PHE A 260 -9.66 14.14 10.00
#